data_AF-A0A1J0AF51-F1
#
_entry.id   AF-A0A1J0AF51-F1
#
_cell.length_a   1.000
_cell.length_b   1.000
_cell.length_c   1.000
_cell.angle_alpha   90.00
_cell.angle_beta   90.00
_cell.angle_gamma   90.00
#
_symmetry.space_group_name_H-M   'P 1'
#
loop_
_entity.id
_entity.type
_entity.pdbx_description
1 polymer ?
#
loop_
_entity_poly.entity_id
_entity_poly.type
_entity_poly.pdbx_seq_one_letter_code
_entity_poly.pdbx_strand_id
1 'polypeptide(L)'
;MAYSSDLSDAEWEIVEPLLLELLPKKKKTRPAKWTNRVIINGILYQLKNGCNWGDLPRDLLPYSTVYWHYKQWRAAGALTELMHRLHQQVREQVKKNPNGQP
;
A
#
# COMPACT_ATOMS: atom_id res chain seq x y z
N MET A 1 2.64 -9.25 -14.32
CA MET A 1 1.17 -9.23 -14.42
C MET A 1 0.66 -8.22 -13.42
N ALA A 2 -0.19 -7.29 -13.85
CA ALA A 2 -0.82 -6.33 -12.94
C ALA A 2 -2.01 -7.00 -12.26
N TYR A 3 -1.99 -7.08 -10.94
CA TYR A 3 -3.13 -7.57 -10.16
C TYR A 3 -4.16 -6.44 -10.00
N SER A 4 -5.43 -6.79 -9.81
CA SER A 4 -6.48 -5.81 -9.46
C SER A 4 -6.21 -5.08 -8.12
N SER A 5 -5.18 -5.50 -7.39
CA SER A 5 -4.71 -4.88 -6.14
C SER A 5 -3.49 -3.96 -6.34
N ASP A 6 -2.91 -3.93 -7.54
CA ASP A 6 -1.77 -3.07 -7.85
C ASP A 6 -2.23 -1.63 -8.06
N LEU A 7 -1.48 -0.70 -7.47
CA LEU A 7 -1.69 0.73 -7.69
C LEU A 7 -1.23 1.12 -9.10
N SER A 8 -2.12 1.82 -9.82
CA SER A 8 -1.75 2.53 -11.04
C SER A 8 -0.69 3.59 -10.75
N ASP A 9 0.05 4.04 -11.77
CA ASP A 9 1.07 5.07 -11.61
C ASP A 9 0.48 6.37 -11.04
N ALA A 10 -0.71 6.76 -11.50
CA ALA A 10 -1.42 7.95 -11.02
C ALA A 10 -1.84 7.84 -9.55
N GLU A 11 -2.34 6.67 -9.11
CA GLU A 11 -2.64 6.44 -7.69
C GLU A 11 -1.37 6.41 -6.85
N TRP A 12 -0.29 5.82 -7.39
CA TRP A 12 1.00 5.77 -6.72
C TRP A 12 1.59 7.15 -6.47
N GLU A 13 1.48 8.09 -7.42
CA GLU A 13 1.94 9.47 -7.22
C GLU A 13 1.25 10.19 -6.05
N ILE A 14 0.02 9.81 -5.72
CA ILE A 14 -0.72 10.34 -4.57
C ILE A 14 -0.33 9.60 -3.28
N VAL A 15 -0.20 8.28 -3.36
CA VAL A 15 0.10 7.41 -2.21
C VAL A 15 1.54 7.56 -1.74
N GLU A 16 2.49 7.69 -2.65
CA GLU A 16 3.92 7.78 -2.36
C GLU A 16 4.27 8.88 -1.34
N PRO A 17 3.90 10.16 -1.54
CA PRO A 17 4.24 11.21 -0.59
C PRO A 17 3.59 10.99 0.77
N LEU A 18 2.33 10.54 0.80
CA LEU A 18 1.62 10.22 2.05
C LEU A 18 2.30 9.07 2.80
N LEU A 19 2.68 8.03 2.07
CA LEU A 19 3.40 6.90 2.63
C LEU A 19 4.74 7.36 3.19
N LEU A 20 5.55 8.11 2.44
CA LEU A 20 6.85 8.62 2.91
C LEU A 20 6.73 9.51 4.16
N GLU A 21 5.66 10.30 4.28
CA GLU A 21 5.35 11.11 5.47
C GLU A 21 5.03 10.25 6.70
N LEU A 22 4.24 9.19 6.50
CA LEU A 22 3.76 8.31 7.57
C LEU A 22 4.80 7.25 7.99
N LEU A 23 5.76 6.94 7.12
CA LEU A 23 6.75 5.93 7.39
C LEU A 23 7.73 6.39 8.48
N PRO A 24 8.07 5.50 9.45
CA PRO A 24 9.08 5.83 10.44
C PRO A 24 10.41 6.10 9.75
N LYS A 25 11.07 7.21 10.12
CA LYS A 25 12.38 7.62 9.61
C LYS A 25 13.42 6.52 9.90
N LYS A 26 13.58 5.58 8.98
CA LYS A 26 14.62 4.55 9.10
C LYS A 26 15.98 5.20 8.89
N LYS A 27 16.91 4.96 9.81
CA LYS A 27 18.33 5.24 9.57
C LYS A 27 18.72 4.50 8.29
N LYS A 28 19.15 5.25 7.28
CA LYS A 28 19.43 4.77 5.91
C LYS A 28 20.76 3.98 5.91
N THR A 29 20.84 2.89 6.67
CA THR A 29 22.07 2.08 6.82
C THR A 29 22.27 1.09 5.68
N ARG A 30 21.23 0.78 4.90
CA ARG A 30 21.34 -0.06 3.70
C ARG A 30 20.42 0.48 2.59
N PRO A 31 20.86 0.50 1.32
CA PRO A 31 19.97 0.79 0.20
C PRO A 31 18.80 -0.21 0.22
N ALA A 32 17.58 0.30 0.12
CA ALA A 32 16.40 -0.55 0.01
C ALA A 32 16.51 -1.34 -1.30
N LYS A 33 16.57 -2.68 -1.21
CA LYS A 33 16.61 -3.56 -2.39
C LYS A 33 15.31 -3.50 -3.20
N TRP A 34 14.23 -3.06 -2.57
CA TRP A 34 12.88 -3.06 -3.12
C TRP A 34 12.25 -1.68 -3.00
N THR A 35 11.50 -1.26 -4.01
CA THR A 35 10.77 0.01 -3.98
C THR A 35 9.55 -0.09 -3.06
N ASN A 36 9.18 1.04 -2.45
CA ASN A 36 8.00 1.10 -1.57
C ASN A 36 6.72 0.68 -2.30
N ARG A 37 6.64 0.92 -3.61
CA ARG A 37 5.53 0.52 -4.47
C ARG A 37 5.30 -0.99 -4.47
N VAL A 38 6.36 -1.77 -4.71
CA VAL A 38 6.24 -3.23 -4.77
C VAL A 38 5.87 -3.79 -3.38
N ILE A 39 6.40 -3.18 -2.32
CA ILE A 39 6.06 -3.56 -0.94
C ILE A 39 4.57 -3.30 -0.66
N ILE A 40 4.06 -2.10 -0.96
CA ILE A 40 2.66 -1.78 -0.70
C ILE A 40 1.73 -2.61 -1.57
N ASN A 41 2.09 -2.90 -2.82
CA ASN A 41 1.30 -3.76 -3.70
C ASN A 41 1.16 -5.17 -3.13
N GLY A 42 2.25 -5.74 -2.58
CA GLY A 42 2.19 -7.03 -1.88
C GLY A 42 1.30 -6.98 -0.63
N ILE A 43 1.34 -5.88 0.14
CA ILE A 43 0.47 -5.69 1.30
C ILE A 43 -0.99 -5.55 0.87
N LEU A 44 -1.29 -4.74 -0.15
CA LEU A 44 -2.63 -4.53 -0.68
C LEU A 44 -3.20 -5.81 -1.27
N TYR A 45 -2.39 -6.60 -1.98
CA TYR A 45 -2.78 -7.92 -2.46
C TYR A 45 -3.21 -8.82 -1.32
N GLN A 46 -2.41 -8.89 -0.25
CA GLN A 46 -2.72 -9.67 0.94
C GLN A 46 -3.99 -9.16 1.64
N LEU A 47 -4.18 -7.85 1.76
CA LEU A 47 -5.36 -7.25 2.39
C LEU A 47 -6.63 -7.48 1.57
N LYS A 48 -6.53 -7.45 0.23
CA LYS A 48 -7.67 -7.63 -0.68
C LYS A 48 -8.09 -9.10 -0.82
N ASN A 49 -7.13 -10.01 -0.92
CA ASN A 49 -7.41 -11.44 -1.13
C ASN A 49 -7.52 -12.24 0.17
N GLY A 50 -6.97 -11.75 1.28
CA GLY A 50 -7.05 -12.42 2.58
C GLY A 50 -6.34 -13.79 2.64
N CYS A 51 -5.38 -14.05 1.75
CA CYS A 51 -4.65 -15.32 1.68
C CYS A 51 -3.70 -15.53 2.87
N ASN A 52 -3.04 -16.68 3.01
CA ASN A 52 -1.91 -16.76 3.92
C ASN A 52 -0.72 -16.00 3.31
N TRP A 53 0.17 -15.45 4.13
CA TRP A 53 1.41 -14.83 3.64
C TRP A 53 2.23 -15.82 2.80
N GLY A 54 2.23 -17.11 3.17
CA GLY A 54 2.91 -18.17 2.43
C GLY A 54 2.34 -18.46 1.03
N ASP A 55 1.09 -18.04 0.77
CA ASP A 55 0.39 -18.22 -0.51
C ASP A 55 0.49 -16.99 -1.41
N LEU A 56 1.28 -15.97 -1.03
CA LEU A 56 1.53 -14.85 -1.93
C LEU A 56 2.14 -15.35 -3.25
N PRO A 57 1.70 -14.81 -4.40
CA PRO A 57 2.31 -15.08 -5.69
C PRO A 57 3.81 -14.88 -5.65
N ARG A 58 4.57 -15.83 -6.21
CA ARG A 58 6.04 -15.76 -6.27
C ARG A 58 6.55 -14.64 -7.18
N ASP A 59 5.68 -14.12 -8.04
CA ASP A 59 5.94 -12.94 -8.87
C ASP A 59 5.97 -11.64 -8.06
N LEU A 60 5.36 -11.64 -6.87
CA LEU A 60 5.48 -10.55 -5.91
C LEU A 60 6.74 -10.73 -5.05
N LEU A 61 6.96 -9.76 -4.17
CA LEU A 61 8.04 -9.84 -3.20
C LEU A 61 7.93 -11.10 -2.33
N PRO A 62 9.08 -11.66 -1.89
CA PRO A 62 9.08 -12.72 -0.90
C PRO A 62 8.23 -12.32 0.31
N TYR A 63 7.28 -13.18 0.69
CA TYR A 63 6.31 -12.89 1.74
C TYR A 63 6.95 -12.44 3.05
N SER A 64 8.14 -12.96 3.37
CA SER A 64 8.92 -12.58 4.56
C SER A 64 9.27 -11.09 4.56
N THR A 65 9.58 -10.54 3.39
CA THR A 65 9.88 -9.11 3.22
C THR A 65 8.61 -8.28 3.36
N VAL A 66 7.53 -8.67 2.67
CA VAL A 66 6.24 -7.98 2.73
C VAL A 66 5.71 -7.95 4.16
N TYR A 67 5.73 -9.10 4.84
CA TYR A 67 5.29 -9.23 6.22
C TYR A 67 6.12 -8.38 7.20
N TRP A 68 7.44 -8.34 7.02
CA TRP A 68 8.30 -7.49 7.87
C TRP A 68 7.94 -6.01 7.72
N HIS A 69 7.75 -5.53 6.49
CA HIS A 69 7.30 -4.16 6.24
C HIS A 69 5.89 -3.91 6.77
N TYR A 70 4.94 -4.82 6.51
CA TYR A 70 3.58 -4.75 7.02
C TYR A 70 3.56 -4.60 8.55
N LYS A 71 4.30 -5.43 9.28
CA LYS A 71 4.37 -5.37 10.75
C LYS A 71 4.89 -4.02 11.24
N GLN A 72 5.93 -3.49 10.61
CA GLN A 72 6.51 -2.19 10.96
C GLN A 72 5.53 -1.04 10.68
N TRP A 73 4.89 -1.04 9.51
CA TRP A 73 3.97 0.02 9.10
C TRP A 73 2.65 -0.03 9.88
N ARG A 74 2.19 -1.23 10.22
CA ARG A 74 1.03 -1.43 11.10
C ARG A 74 1.33 -0.93 12.52
N ALA A 75 2.49 -1.24 13.07
CA ALA A 75 2.90 -0.75 14.39
C ALA A 75 3.03 0.78 14.43
N ALA A 76 3.45 1.39 13.33
CA ALA A 76 3.50 2.84 13.18
C ALA A 76 2.13 3.50 12.91
N GLY A 77 1.06 2.72 12.68
CA GLY A 77 -0.25 3.25 12.28
C GLY A 77 -0.33 3.80 10.85
N ALA A 78 0.77 3.75 10.10
CA ALA A 78 0.90 4.35 8.76
C ALA A 78 -0.12 3.79 7.76
N LEU A 79 -0.37 2.47 7.78
CA LEU A 79 -1.35 1.85 6.88
C LEU A 79 -2.78 2.30 7.17
N THR A 80 -3.15 2.44 8.44
CA THR A 80 -4.49 2.88 8.84
C THR A 80 -4.72 4.33 8.43
N GLU A 81 -3.75 5.20 8.71
CA GLU A 81 -3.82 6.62 8.37
C GLU A 81 -3.84 6.83 6.85
N LEU A 82 -3.01 6.09 6.12
CA LEU A 82 -3.03 6.11 4.65
C LEU A 82 -4.41 5.73 4.10
N MET A 83 -4.98 4.62 4.57
CA MET A 83 -6.31 4.17 4.12
C MET A 83 -7.39 5.20 4.48
N HIS A 84 -7.29 5.82 5.66
CA HIS A 84 -8.22 6.86 6.09
C HIS A 84 -8.16 8.09 5.18
N ARG A 85 -6.96 8.59 4.87
CA ARG A 85 -6.77 9.73 3.95
C ARG A 85 -7.29 9.42 2.55
N LEU A 86 -7.01 8.22 2.02
CA LEU A 86 -7.52 7.79 0.72
C LEU A 86 -9.05 7.70 0.71
N HIS A 87 -9.66 7.10 1.74
CA HIS A 87 -11.11 7.05 1.86
C HIS A 87 -11.75 8.44 1.98
N GLN A 88 -11.09 9.40 2.66
CA GLN A 88 -11.55 10.78 2.71
C GLN A 88 -11.55 11.41 1.31
N GLN A 89 -10.46 11.25 0.54
CA GLN A 89 -10.38 11.76 -0.84
C GLN A 89 -11.47 11.14 -1.74
N VAL A 90 -11.67 9.83 -1.68
CA VAL A 90 -12.74 9.16 -2.45
C VAL A 90 -14.11 9.67 -2.03
N ARG A 91 -14.39 9.83 -0.72
CA ARG A 91 -15.65 10.38 -0.22
C ARG A 91 -15.90 11.81 -0.70
N GLU A 92 -14.87 12.64 -0.77
CA GLU A 92 -14.99 14.01 -1.30
C GLU A 92 -15.24 14.03 -2.81
N GLN A 93 -14.61 13.12 -3.56
CA GLN A 93 -14.84 12.98 -4.99
C GLN A 93 -16.27 12.48 -5.29
N VAL A 94 -16.76 11.50 -4.53
CA VAL A 94 -18.14 11.00 -4.64
C VAL A 94 -19.16 12.07 -4.24
N LYS A 95 -18.87 12.91 -3.23
CA LYS A 95 -19.73 14.06 -2.89
C LYS A 95 -19.77 15.12 -4.00
N LYS A 96 -18.68 15.28 -4.76
CA LYS A 96 -18.62 16.20 -5.91
C LYS A 96 -19.28 15.64 -7.18
N ASN A 97 -19.35 14.32 -7.34
CA ASN A 97 -20.09 13.65 -8.41
C ASN A 97 -21.31 12.90 -7.85
N PRO A 98 -22.47 13.59 -7.66
CA PRO A 98 -23.68 12.95 -7.17
C PRO A 98 -24.32 11.96 -8.16
N ASN A 99 -23.83 11.87 -9.40
CA ASN A 99 -24.29 10.90 -10.39
C ASN A 99 -23.26 9.78 -10.49
N GLY A 100 -23.58 8.64 -9.87
CA GLY A 100 -22.73 7.46 -9.82
C GLY A 100 -22.53 6.77 -11.16
N GLN A 101 -21.57 5.85 -11.16
CA GLN A 101 -21.66 4.59 -11.89
C GLN A 101 -20.69 3.60 -11.19
N PRO A 102 -21.09 2.34 -10.97
CA PRO A 102 -20.34 1.31 -10.24
C PRO A 102 -18.99 0.92 -10.86
#